data_AF-A0A9J6N1X3-F1
#
_entry.id   AF-A0A9J6N1X3-F1
#
_cell.length_a   1.000
_cell.length_b   1.000
_cell.length_c   1.000
_cell.angle_alpha   90.00
_cell.angle_beta   90.00
_cell.angle_gamma   90.00
#
_symmetry.space_group_name_H-M   'P 1'
#
loop_
_entity.id
_entity.type
_entity.pdbx_description
1 polymer ?
#
loop_
_entity_poly.entity_id
_entity_poly.type
_entity_poly.pdbx_seq_one_letter_code
_entity_poly.pdbx_strand_id
1 'polypeptide(L)'
;MKKLWKFTKRAWKFILLFFLIFLTFSYAMFQGGFVSWFLFYSFLPFAIYCVALSFYSLNELEVKRILPKTDYNAGEPLKVTVQIKRSKGFPLFYLIVQDNLDQSLEYADKASSPKAILFPGFKKEFTYEYIIDKLPRGEHFFQTFTLRAGDPLGLFEKEKTRPAEGKIIVYPAYTELLYRPFEHQYDQGLTASRERVQRDTTMAVGVRDYQPGDRFSWINWKATAKRNEIMTKEFEQRQS
;
A
#
# COMPACT_ATOMS: atom_id res chain seq x y z
N MET A 1 31.67 15.93 3.46
CA MET A 1 32.25 14.66 2.94
C MET A 1 31.44 14.04 1.78
N LYS A 2 30.12 13.77 1.90
CA LYS A 2 29.30 13.15 0.83
C LYS A 2 29.26 13.92 -0.51
N LYS A 3 29.35 15.26 -0.49
CA LYS A 3 29.30 16.13 -1.69
C LYS A 3 30.58 16.03 -2.54
N LEU A 4 31.75 15.97 -1.89
CA LEU A 4 33.05 15.75 -2.55
C LEU A 4 33.11 14.38 -3.22
N TRP A 5 32.58 13.33 -2.57
CA TRP A 5 32.50 11.99 -3.17
C TRP A 5 31.56 11.94 -4.39
N LYS A 6 30.39 12.59 -4.33
CA LYS A 6 29.51 12.68 -5.50
C LYS A 6 30.20 13.40 -6.68
N PHE A 7 30.99 14.44 -6.39
CA PHE A 7 31.75 15.16 -7.40
C PHE A 7 32.87 14.29 -8.00
N THR A 8 33.66 13.59 -7.18
CA THR A 8 34.72 12.70 -7.67
C THR A 8 34.17 11.55 -8.51
N LYS A 9 33.03 10.94 -8.12
CA LYS A 9 32.35 9.92 -8.95
C LYS A 9 31.92 10.47 -10.31
N ARG A 10 31.43 11.72 -10.34
CA ARG A 10 31.00 12.35 -11.60
C ARG A 10 32.19 12.68 -12.51
N ALA A 11 33.27 13.20 -11.93
CA ALA A 11 34.51 13.46 -12.66
C ALA A 11 35.12 12.17 -13.21
N TRP A 12 35.15 11.10 -12.42
CA TRP A 12 35.62 9.78 -12.86
C TRP A 12 34.85 9.24 -14.06
N LYS A 13 33.52 9.40 -14.08
CA LYS A 13 32.67 8.99 -15.22
C LYS A 13 33.02 9.74 -16.50
N PHE A 14 33.32 11.04 -16.41
CA PHE A 14 33.81 11.81 -17.56
C PHE A 14 35.20 11.35 -18.00
N ILE A 15 36.12 11.11 -17.07
CA ILE A 15 37.46 10.58 -17.39
C ILE A 15 37.35 9.24 -18.12
N LEU A 16 36.50 8.33 -17.63
CA LEU A 16 36.26 7.05 -18.26
C LEU A 16 35.66 7.21 -19.67
N LEU A 17 34.70 8.13 -19.85
CA LEU A 17 34.14 8.41 -21.17
C LEU A 17 35.21 8.95 -22.13
N PHE A 18 36.01 9.93 -21.70
CA PHE A 18 37.12 10.47 -22.51
C PHE A 18 38.17 9.41 -22.83
N PHE A 19 38.48 8.54 -21.88
CA PHE A 19 39.38 7.40 -22.10
C PHE A 19 38.83 6.44 -23.16
N LEU A 20 37.52 6.15 -23.14
CA LEU A 20 36.88 5.27 -24.12
C LEU A 20 36.84 5.89 -25.52
N ILE A 21 36.61 7.21 -25.61
CA ILE A 21 36.74 7.97 -26.87
C ILE A 21 38.18 7.91 -27.37
N PHE A 22 39.17 8.15 -26.50
CA PHE A 22 40.58 8.11 -26.86
C PHE A 22 41.03 6.72 -27.32
N LEU A 23 40.59 5.67 -26.62
CA LEU A 23 40.91 4.28 -26.96
C LEU A 23 40.34 3.88 -28.33
N THR A 24 39.08 4.21 -28.59
CA THR A 24 38.43 3.93 -29.88
C THR A 24 39.03 4.75 -31.03
N PHE A 25 39.40 6.00 -30.78
CA PHE A 25 40.13 6.84 -31.73
C PHE A 25 41.53 6.28 -32.04
N SER A 26 42.28 5.91 -31.00
CA SER A 26 43.61 5.31 -31.12
C SER A 26 43.55 4.03 -31.96
N TYR A 27 42.61 3.13 -31.65
CA TYR A 27 42.38 1.91 -32.43
C TYR A 27 42.07 2.21 -33.90
N ALA A 28 41.20 3.18 -34.18
CA ALA A 28 40.87 3.60 -35.54
C ALA A 28 42.09 4.14 -36.30
N MET A 29 42.96 4.89 -35.62
CA MET A 29 44.14 5.50 -36.22
C MET A 29 45.26 4.50 -36.49
N PHE A 30 45.53 3.57 -35.57
CA PHE A 30 46.63 2.60 -35.71
C PHE A 30 46.29 1.44 -36.65
N GLN A 31 45.08 0.87 -36.56
CA GLN A 31 44.68 -0.23 -37.44
C GLN A 31 44.24 0.27 -38.82
N GLY A 32 43.59 1.43 -38.87
CA GLY A 32 42.98 1.95 -40.09
C GLY A 32 41.86 1.07 -40.61
N GLY A 33 41.41 1.34 -41.84
CA GLY A 33 40.37 0.58 -42.53
C GLY A 33 38.93 0.93 -42.13
N PHE A 34 37.98 0.43 -42.93
CA PHE A 34 36.56 0.78 -42.79
C PHE A 34 35.98 0.40 -41.42
N VAL A 35 36.28 -0.81 -40.93
CA VAL A 35 35.69 -1.34 -39.69
C VAL A 35 36.07 -0.51 -38.46
N SER A 36 37.34 -0.12 -38.35
CA SER A 36 37.87 0.63 -37.21
C SER A 36 37.27 2.04 -37.15
N TRP A 37 37.19 2.73 -38.30
CA TRP A 37 36.53 4.03 -38.40
C TRP A 37 35.01 3.94 -38.17
N PHE A 38 34.36 2.89 -38.69
CA PHE A 38 32.93 2.64 -38.47
C PHE A 38 32.61 2.49 -36.98
N LEU A 39 33.43 1.75 -36.22
CA LEU A 39 33.25 1.58 -34.79
C LEU A 39 33.39 2.90 -34.03
N PHE A 40 34.40 3.71 -34.36
CA PHE A 40 34.59 5.03 -33.76
C PHE A 40 33.40 5.97 -34.03
N TYR A 41 32.98 6.09 -35.29
CA TYR A 41 31.85 6.95 -35.66
C TYR A 41 30.52 6.45 -35.11
N SER A 42 30.35 5.14 -34.95
CA SER A 42 29.16 4.56 -34.32
C SER A 42 29.11 4.84 -32.81
N PHE A 43 30.26 4.90 -32.13
CA PHE A 43 30.34 5.22 -30.70
C PHE A 43 30.12 6.71 -30.40
N LEU A 44 30.53 7.60 -31.31
CA LEU A 44 30.53 9.05 -31.11
C LEU A 44 29.13 9.62 -30.74
N PRO A 45 28.01 9.25 -31.40
CA PRO A 45 26.67 9.68 -30.99
C PRO A 45 26.30 9.26 -29.56
N PHE A 46 26.67 8.06 -29.11
CA PHE A 46 26.42 7.61 -27.74
C PHE A 46 27.22 8.43 -26.73
N ALA A 47 28.47 8.76 -27.06
CA ALA A 47 29.31 9.61 -26.22
C ALA A 47 28.73 11.04 -26.11
N ILE A 48 28.32 11.64 -27.23
CA ILE A 48 27.64 12.94 -27.23
C ILE A 48 26.35 12.89 -26.41
N TYR A 49 25.56 11.83 -26.57
CA TYR A 49 24.34 11.62 -25.81
C TYR A 49 24.59 11.57 -24.29
N CYS A 50 25.62 10.83 -23.85
CA CYS A 50 26.00 10.74 -22.44
C CYS A 50 26.36 12.13 -21.86
N VAL A 51 27.13 12.92 -22.61
CA VAL A 51 27.50 14.29 -22.22
C VAL A 51 26.25 15.18 -22.15
N ALA A 52 25.40 15.14 -23.18
CA ALA A 52 24.17 15.92 -23.24
C ALA A 52 23.21 15.57 -22.08
N LEU A 53 23.04 14.28 -21.79
CA LEU A 53 22.27 13.79 -20.64
C LEU A 53 22.88 14.29 -19.33
N SER A 54 24.21 14.37 -19.20
CA SER A 54 24.88 14.93 -18.02
C SER A 54 24.61 16.43 -17.83
N PHE A 55 24.33 17.19 -18.88
CA PHE A 55 23.88 18.58 -18.74
C PHE A 55 22.37 18.73 -18.53
N TYR A 56 21.56 17.75 -18.96
CA TYR A 56 20.10 17.79 -18.79
C TYR A 56 19.64 17.78 -17.33
N SER A 57 18.82 18.73 -16.91
CA SER A 57 18.36 18.81 -15.52
C SER A 57 17.03 18.08 -15.32
N LEU A 58 16.98 17.14 -14.37
CA LEU A 58 15.72 16.53 -13.89
C LEU A 58 14.92 17.50 -13.01
N ASN A 59 15.39 18.74 -12.82
CA ASN A 59 14.70 19.68 -11.94
C ASN A 59 13.41 20.26 -12.53
N GLU A 60 13.22 20.16 -13.84
CA GLU A 60 12.05 20.71 -14.55
C GLU A 60 10.95 19.64 -14.78
N LEU A 61 11.10 18.45 -14.19
CA LEU A 61 10.10 17.39 -14.23
C LEU A 61 9.05 17.63 -13.14
N GLU A 62 7.81 17.82 -13.58
CA GLU A 62 6.62 17.89 -12.75
C GLU A 62 5.95 16.51 -12.74
N VAL A 63 5.63 16.00 -11.55
CA VAL A 63 4.98 14.71 -11.36
C VAL A 63 3.73 14.95 -10.54
N LYS A 64 2.59 14.45 -11.02
CA LYS A 64 1.29 14.55 -10.34
C LYS A 64 0.73 13.16 -10.13
N ARG A 65 0.26 12.90 -8.91
CA ARG A 65 -0.54 11.72 -8.59
C ARG A 65 -2.01 12.08 -8.71
N ILE A 66 -2.76 11.28 -9.45
CA ILE A 66 -4.21 11.38 -9.56
C ILE A 66 -4.79 10.14 -8.90
N LEU A 67 -5.54 10.40 -7.82
CA LEU A 67 -6.29 9.40 -7.08
C LEU A 67 -7.77 9.57 -7.47
N PRO A 68 -8.45 8.51 -7.93
CA PRO A 68 -9.84 8.63 -8.39
C PRO A 68 -10.80 8.92 -7.24
N LYS A 69 -10.49 8.42 -6.03
CA LYS A 69 -11.23 8.70 -4.80
C LYS A 69 -10.26 8.75 -3.62
N THR A 70 -10.71 9.32 -2.51
CA THR A 70 -9.94 9.43 -1.26
C THR A 70 -10.34 8.39 -0.22
N ASP A 71 -11.53 7.82 -0.35
CA ASP A 71 -12.13 6.90 0.60
C ASP A 71 -12.26 5.50 -0.02
N TYR A 72 -11.70 4.51 0.65
CA TYR A 72 -11.67 3.10 0.23
C TYR A 72 -12.13 2.18 1.36
N ASN A 73 -12.45 0.94 1.03
CA ASN A 73 -12.63 -0.12 2.01
C ASN A 73 -11.45 -1.08 2.00
N ALA A 74 -11.17 -1.69 3.16
CA ALA A 74 -10.08 -2.65 3.27
C ALA A 74 -10.27 -3.82 2.28
N GLY A 75 -9.22 -4.14 1.52
CA GLY A 75 -9.26 -5.14 0.45
C GLY A 75 -9.74 -4.64 -0.91
N GLU A 76 -10.15 -3.38 -1.04
CA GLU A 76 -10.46 -2.76 -2.33
C GLU A 76 -9.18 -2.39 -3.10
N PRO A 77 -9.14 -2.58 -4.44
CA PRO A 77 -8.00 -2.16 -5.24
C PRO A 77 -7.96 -0.65 -5.44
N LEU A 78 -6.77 -0.06 -5.26
CA LEU A 78 -6.51 1.34 -5.56
C LEU A 78 -5.78 1.47 -6.89
N LYS A 79 -6.45 2.10 -7.86
CA LYS A 79 -5.83 2.52 -9.11
C LYS A 79 -5.22 3.91 -8.98
N VAL A 80 -3.91 4.02 -9.16
CA VAL A 80 -3.18 5.28 -9.12
C VAL A 80 -2.74 5.65 -10.53
N THR A 81 -3.11 6.85 -10.97
CA THR A 81 -2.66 7.39 -12.25
C THR A 81 -1.57 8.43 -12.00
N VAL A 82 -0.42 8.25 -12.62
CA VAL A 82 0.74 9.15 -12.48
C VAL A 82 0.94 9.91 -13.79
N GLN A 83 0.84 11.23 -13.71
CA GLN A 83 1.08 12.13 -14.83
C GLN A 83 2.43 12.81 -14.68
N ILE A 84 3.23 12.76 -15.73
CA ILE A 84 4.57 13.36 -15.74
C ILE A 84 4.66 14.34 -16.89
N LYS A 85 5.07 15.57 -16.56
CA LYS A 85 5.27 16.66 -17.52
C LYS A 85 6.71 17.17 -17.41
N ARG A 86 7.29 17.55 -18.56
CA ARG A 86 8.61 18.19 -18.62
C ARG A 86 8.60 19.38 -19.56
N SER A 87 9.36 20.41 -19.19
CA SER A 87 9.50 21.63 -19.99
C SER A 87 10.24 21.39 -21.32
N LYS A 88 11.39 20.69 -21.26
CA LYS A 88 12.26 20.41 -22.41
C LYS A 88 12.11 18.97 -22.90
N GLY A 89 11.87 18.80 -24.20
CA GLY A 89 11.75 17.50 -24.87
C GLY A 89 13.10 16.87 -25.20
N PHE A 90 13.92 16.60 -24.19
CA PHE A 90 15.20 15.89 -24.37
C PHE A 90 14.96 14.38 -24.58
N PRO A 91 15.61 13.69 -25.53
CA PRO A 91 15.39 12.26 -25.74
C PRO A 91 15.89 11.43 -24.55
N LEU A 92 15.01 11.09 -23.61
CA LEU A 92 15.38 10.20 -22.49
C LEU A 92 15.23 8.76 -22.96
N PHE A 93 16.31 7.98 -22.88
CA PHE A 93 16.29 6.56 -23.24
C PHE A 93 15.33 5.80 -22.33
N TYR A 94 15.49 5.96 -21.01
CA TYR A 94 14.56 5.46 -20.02
C TYR A 94 14.36 6.46 -18.88
N LEU A 95 13.19 6.39 -18.26
CA LEU A 95 12.86 7.04 -17.01
C LEU A 95 12.22 6.02 -16.09
N ILE A 96 12.89 5.75 -14.98
CA ILE A 96 12.37 4.97 -13.87
C ILE A 96 11.60 5.92 -12.96
N VAL A 97 10.36 5.58 -12.67
CA VAL A 97 9.50 6.31 -11.75
C VAL A 97 9.13 5.36 -10.64
N GLN A 98 9.49 5.71 -9.41
CA GLN A 98 9.19 4.93 -8.23
C GLN A 98 8.36 5.79 -7.29
N ASP A 99 7.18 5.30 -6.91
CA ASP A 99 6.38 5.95 -5.87
C ASP A 99 6.90 5.50 -4.49
N ASN A 100 7.31 6.44 -3.65
CA ASN A 100 7.72 6.14 -2.28
C ASN A 100 6.47 6.13 -1.41
N LEU A 101 5.96 4.93 -1.16
CA LEU A 101 4.78 4.70 -0.33
C LEU A 101 5.14 4.72 1.15
N ASP A 102 4.15 4.99 1.99
CA ASP A 102 4.30 4.80 3.42
C ASP A 102 4.45 3.31 3.76
N GLN A 103 5.14 3.00 4.87
CA GLN A 103 5.47 1.64 5.29
C GLN A 103 4.21 0.76 5.42
N SER A 104 3.08 1.38 5.78
CA SER A 104 1.77 0.73 5.87
C SER A 104 1.27 0.14 4.56
N LEU A 105 1.57 0.77 3.41
CA LEU A 105 1.22 0.29 2.08
C LEU A 105 2.26 -0.70 1.52
N GLU A 106 3.55 -0.52 1.86
CA GLU A 106 4.63 -1.42 1.42
C GLU A 106 4.45 -2.86 1.91
N TYR A 107 3.84 -3.08 3.09
CA TYR A 107 3.58 -4.44 3.59
C TYR A 107 2.42 -5.15 2.92
N ALA A 108 1.43 -4.38 2.43
CA ALA A 108 0.25 -4.93 1.79
C ALA A 108 0.57 -5.45 0.39
N ASP A 109 1.45 -4.74 -0.31
CA ASP A 109 1.98 -5.14 -1.59
C ASP A 109 3.41 -5.67 -1.41
N LYS A 110 3.52 -6.97 -1.03
CA LYS A 110 4.81 -7.67 -0.82
C LYS A 110 5.77 -7.59 -2.02
N ALA A 111 5.32 -7.08 -3.15
CA ALA A 111 6.13 -6.73 -4.31
C ALA A 111 6.43 -5.23 -4.29
N SER A 112 7.51 -4.83 -3.61
CA SER A 112 8.30 -3.59 -3.81
C SER A 112 7.57 -2.36 -4.38
N SER A 113 7.55 -1.25 -3.62
CA SER A 113 7.18 0.12 -4.03
C SER A 113 6.99 0.30 -5.56
N PRO A 114 5.79 0.68 -6.05
CA PRO A 114 5.44 0.57 -7.45
C PRO A 114 6.44 1.34 -8.32
N LYS A 115 7.17 0.56 -9.14
CA LYS A 115 8.29 1.03 -9.95
C LYS A 115 7.99 0.77 -11.41
N ALA A 116 7.86 1.85 -12.19
CA ALA A 116 7.64 1.79 -13.62
C ALA A 116 8.89 2.21 -14.38
N ILE A 117 9.21 1.50 -15.46
CA ILE A 117 10.22 1.93 -16.44
C ILE A 117 9.49 2.45 -17.66
N LEU A 118 9.73 3.70 -18.00
CA LEU A 118 9.08 4.42 -19.09
C LEU A 118 10.11 4.81 -20.15
N PHE A 119 9.70 4.80 -21.42
CA PHE A 119 10.54 5.16 -22.56
C PHE A 119 9.96 6.41 -23.24
N PRO A 120 10.05 7.60 -22.62
CA PRO A 120 9.34 8.79 -23.09
C PRO A 120 9.92 9.39 -24.38
N GLY A 121 11.16 9.04 -24.77
CA GLY A 121 11.79 9.57 -25.98
C GLY A 121 11.75 11.10 -25.98
N PHE A 122 11.13 11.71 -26.99
CA PHE A 122 10.92 13.18 -27.11
C PHE A 122 9.58 13.69 -26.53
N LYS A 123 8.69 12.81 -26.05
CA LYS A 123 7.36 13.20 -25.55
C LYS A 123 7.45 14.06 -24.28
N LYS A 124 6.81 15.22 -24.27
CA LYS A 124 6.85 16.13 -23.11
C LYS A 124 5.88 15.75 -21.99
N GLU A 125 4.83 15.03 -22.33
CA GLU A 125 3.82 14.57 -21.39
C GLU A 125 3.57 13.08 -21.60
N PHE A 126 3.45 12.35 -20.50
CA PHE A 126 3.12 10.94 -20.50
C PHE A 126 2.48 10.55 -19.18
N THR A 127 1.65 9.52 -19.24
CA THR A 127 0.85 9.03 -18.12
C THR A 127 1.04 7.52 -18.03
N TYR A 128 1.14 7.01 -16.81
CA TYR A 128 1.07 5.57 -16.56
C TYR A 128 0.19 5.31 -15.34
N GLU A 129 -0.28 4.07 -15.21
CA GLU A 129 -1.15 3.64 -14.13
C GLU A 129 -0.55 2.44 -13.44
N TYR A 130 -0.73 2.36 -12.13
CA TYR A 130 -0.43 1.18 -11.33
C TYR A 130 -1.57 0.90 -10.37
N ILE A 131 -1.68 -0.36 -9.91
CA ILE A 131 -2.76 -0.81 -9.03
C ILE A 131 -2.13 -1.36 -7.76
N ILE A 132 -2.70 -1.01 -6.61
CA ILE A 132 -2.44 -1.63 -5.32
C ILE A 132 -3.64 -2.53 -5.02
N ASP A 133 -3.47 -3.84 -5.07
CA ASP A 133 -4.60 -4.79 -5.10
C ASP A 133 -5.37 -4.88 -3.79
N LYS A 134 -4.67 -4.84 -2.64
CA LYS A 134 -5.28 -5.07 -1.33
C LYS A 134 -4.90 -3.97 -0.37
N LEU A 135 -5.73 -2.92 -0.29
CA LEU A 135 -5.49 -1.85 0.66
C LEU A 135 -5.68 -2.34 2.11
N PRO A 136 -4.70 -2.11 3.00
CA PRO A 136 -4.88 -2.33 4.44
C PRO A 136 -5.77 -1.23 5.02
N ARG A 137 -6.42 -1.52 6.16
CA ARG A 137 -7.22 -0.52 6.89
C ARG A 137 -6.30 0.54 7.51
N GLY A 138 -6.70 1.81 7.42
CA GLY A 138 -6.01 2.92 8.08
C GLY A 138 -5.97 4.19 7.25
N GLU A 139 -5.23 5.18 7.73
CA GLU A 139 -4.86 6.34 6.93
C GLU A 139 -3.52 6.06 6.23
N HIS A 140 -3.44 6.35 4.94
CA HIS A 140 -2.21 6.17 4.18
C HIS A 140 -1.82 7.47 3.48
N PHE A 141 -0.53 7.78 3.58
CA PHE A 141 0.06 8.97 3.01
C PHE A 141 0.99 8.59 1.87
N PHE A 142 0.89 9.36 0.80
CA PHE A 142 1.83 9.33 -0.30
C PHE A 142 2.68 10.58 -0.23
N GLN A 143 4.00 10.46 -0.32
CA GLN A 143 4.90 11.58 -0.05
C GLN A 143 5.64 12.07 -1.29
N THR A 144 6.37 11.17 -1.94
CA THR A 144 7.33 11.57 -2.98
C THR A 144 7.44 10.54 -4.09
N PHE A 145 7.79 11.00 -5.29
CA PHE A 145 8.27 10.14 -6.37
C PHE A 145 9.78 10.26 -6.49
N THR A 146 10.46 9.12 -6.64
CA THR A 146 11.86 9.07 -7.07
C THR A 146 11.92 8.86 -8.57
N LEU A 147 12.50 9.83 -9.28
CA LEU A 147 12.73 9.80 -10.72
C LEU A 147 14.19 9.46 -10.98
N ARG A 148 14.45 8.44 -11.80
CA ARG A 148 15.79 8.09 -12.25
C ARG A 148 15.87 7.97 -13.76
N ALA A 149 16.77 8.73 -14.37
CA ALA A 149 17.05 8.68 -15.80
C ALA A 149 18.52 8.30 -16.01
N GLY A 150 18.80 7.61 -17.11
CA GLY A 150 20.18 7.25 -17.45
C GLY A 150 20.37 7.05 -18.95
N ASP A 151 21.62 6.77 -19.31
CA ASP A 151 22.05 6.46 -20.65
C ASP A 151 22.04 4.94 -20.91
N PRO A 152 22.04 4.50 -22.19
CA PRO A 152 22.09 3.09 -22.55
C PRO A 152 23.30 2.31 -22.01
N LEU A 153 24.44 2.98 -21.76
CA LEU A 153 25.66 2.37 -21.25
C LEU A 153 25.72 2.36 -19.71
N GLY A 154 24.77 3.00 -19.03
CA GLY A 154 24.73 3.13 -17.57
C GLY A 154 25.85 4.02 -16.98
N LEU A 155 26.56 4.79 -17.81
CA LEU A 155 27.68 5.63 -17.38
C LEU A 155 27.20 6.82 -16.53
N PHE A 156 26.13 7.47 -16.96
CA PHE A 156 25.53 8.67 -16.39
C PHE A 156 24.09 8.41 -15.97
N GLU A 157 23.93 8.11 -14.69
CA GLU A 157 22.62 8.05 -14.06
C GLU A 157 22.35 9.31 -13.24
N LYS A 158 21.11 9.76 -13.29
CA LYS A 158 20.60 10.88 -12.52
C LYS A 158 19.37 10.46 -11.77
N GLU A 159 19.32 10.87 -10.51
CA GLU A 159 18.21 10.58 -9.61
C GLU A 159 17.74 11.87 -8.96
N LYS A 160 16.42 12.05 -8.89
CA LYS A 160 15.79 13.20 -8.26
C LYS A 160 14.47 12.79 -7.61
N THR A 161 14.32 13.14 -6.34
CA THR A 161 13.07 12.98 -5.60
C THR A 161 12.20 14.23 -5.76
N ARG A 162 10.91 14.03 -6.00
CA ARG A 162 9.89 15.08 -6.15
C ARG A 162 8.78 14.89 -5.13
N PRO A 163 8.37 15.94 -4.40
CA PRO A 163 7.18 15.87 -3.57
C PRO A 163 5.95 15.70 -4.46
N ALA A 164 5.10 14.77 -4.06
CA ALA A 164 3.78 14.55 -4.62
C ALA A 164 2.95 14.00 -3.46
N GLU A 165 2.32 14.91 -2.73
CA GLU A 165 1.56 14.56 -1.54
C GLU A 165 0.18 14.01 -1.94
N GLY A 166 -0.28 13.02 -1.20
CA GLY A 166 -1.62 12.46 -1.34
C GLY A 166 -2.03 11.75 -0.06
N LYS A 167 -3.32 11.71 0.23
CA LYS A 167 -3.88 11.00 1.39
C LYS A 167 -5.08 10.17 0.95
N ILE A 168 -5.15 8.95 1.46
CA ILE A 168 -6.36 8.12 1.38
C ILE A 168 -6.73 7.62 2.77
N ILE A 169 -8.02 7.37 2.97
CA ILE A 169 -8.58 6.79 4.19
C ILE A 169 -9.23 5.46 3.80
N VAL A 170 -8.83 4.39 4.48
CA VAL A 170 -9.32 3.04 4.23
C VAL A 170 -10.14 2.57 5.43
N TYR A 171 -11.45 2.54 5.23
CA TYR A 171 -12.44 2.06 6.18
C TYR A 171 -12.37 0.52 6.32
N PRO A 172 -12.88 -0.04 7.43
CA PRO A 172 -13.02 -1.48 7.57
C PRO A 172 -13.81 -2.10 6.40
N ALA A 173 -13.48 -3.35 6.08
CA ALA A 173 -14.26 -4.12 5.11
C ALA A 173 -15.67 -4.36 5.65
N TYR A 174 -16.68 -4.21 4.80
CA TYR A 174 -18.03 -4.63 5.13
C TYR A 174 -18.12 -6.15 5.04
N THR A 175 -18.78 -6.77 6.01
CA THR A 175 -19.20 -8.17 5.94
C THR A 175 -20.71 -8.18 5.88
N GLU A 176 -21.26 -8.85 4.88
CA GLU A 176 -22.70 -9.10 4.83
C GLU A 176 -23.09 -10.00 5.99
N LEU A 177 -23.93 -9.47 6.87
CA LEU A 177 -24.59 -10.27 7.89
C LEU A 177 -25.78 -10.95 7.23
N LEU A 178 -25.68 -12.25 7.04
CA LEU A 178 -26.84 -13.09 6.72
C LEU A 178 -27.75 -13.12 7.96
N TYR A 179 -28.66 -12.18 8.04
CA TYR A 179 -29.72 -12.20 9.04
C TYR A 179 -30.68 -13.33 8.69
N ARG A 180 -30.51 -14.48 9.33
CA ARG A 180 -31.52 -15.52 9.34
C ARG A 180 -32.48 -15.18 10.48
N PRO A 181 -33.73 -14.74 10.21
CA PRO A 181 -34.71 -14.64 11.27
C PRO A 181 -34.79 -16.02 11.93
N PHE A 182 -34.70 -16.05 13.26
CA PHE A 182 -35.02 -17.26 14.00
C PHE A 182 -36.48 -17.58 13.66
N GLU A 183 -36.71 -18.55 12.78
CA GLU A 183 -38.03 -19.14 12.63
C GLU A 183 -38.33 -19.81 13.97
N HIS A 184 -39.12 -19.13 14.79
CA HIS A 184 -39.86 -19.78 15.86
C HIS A 184 -40.86 -20.70 15.18
N GLN A 185 -40.38 -21.90 14.85
CA GLN A 185 -41.24 -23.00 14.46
C GLN A 185 -42.02 -23.36 15.72
N TYR A 186 -43.20 -22.73 15.88
CA TYR A 186 -44.22 -23.21 16.79
C TYR A 186 -44.71 -24.54 16.22
N ASP A 187 -43.98 -25.59 16.55
CA ASP A 187 -44.45 -26.94 16.36
C ASP A 187 -45.68 -27.07 17.26
N GLN A 188 -46.87 -27.07 16.66
CA GLN A 188 -48.14 -27.35 17.35
C GLN A 188 -48.23 -28.85 17.66
N GLY A 189 -47.17 -29.39 18.26
CA GLY A 189 -47.13 -30.68 18.92
C GLY A 189 -46.99 -30.43 20.41
N LEU A 190 -47.59 -31.31 21.21
CA LEU A 190 -47.53 -31.35 22.68
C LEU A 190 -46.10 -31.59 23.22
N THR A 191 -45.12 -30.82 22.76
CA THR A 191 -43.82 -30.73 23.38
C THR A 191 -43.96 -29.65 24.44
N ALA A 192 -43.93 -30.05 25.70
CA ALA A 192 -43.79 -29.15 26.83
C ALA A 192 -42.67 -28.16 26.51
N SER A 193 -43.03 -26.94 26.09
CA SER A 193 -42.03 -25.94 25.80
C SER A 193 -41.30 -25.70 27.11
N ARG A 194 -39.97 -25.76 27.05
CA ARG A 194 -39.14 -25.12 28.07
C ARG A 194 -39.18 -23.62 27.81
N GLU A 195 -40.37 -23.04 27.67
CA GLU A 195 -40.55 -21.61 27.90
C GLU A 195 -39.91 -21.40 29.27
N ARG A 196 -38.75 -20.76 29.31
CA ARG A 196 -38.36 -20.04 30.50
C ARG A 196 -39.41 -18.96 30.62
N VAL A 197 -40.52 -19.31 31.28
CA VAL A 197 -41.43 -18.34 31.86
C VAL A 197 -40.52 -17.29 32.46
N GLN A 198 -40.55 -16.10 31.85
CA GLN A 198 -39.73 -14.98 32.26
C GLN A 198 -40.27 -14.56 33.62
N ARG A 199 -39.83 -15.25 34.68
CA ARG A 199 -40.21 -14.95 36.04
C ARG A 199 -39.70 -13.55 36.35
N ASP A 200 -40.57 -12.70 36.85
CA ASP A 200 -40.17 -11.36 37.24
C ASP A 200 -39.30 -11.47 38.49
N THR A 201 -37.98 -11.36 38.31
CA THR A 201 -37.01 -11.48 39.40
C THR A 201 -37.02 -10.29 40.36
N THR A 202 -37.88 -9.30 40.13
CA THR A 202 -37.94 -8.06 40.92
C THR A 202 -38.65 -8.27 42.25
N MET A 203 -39.65 -9.16 42.33
CA MET A 203 -40.40 -9.44 43.55
C MET A 203 -40.31 -10.91 43.95
N ALA A 204 -39.69 -11.17 45.10
CA ALA A 204 -39.71 -12.47 45.74
C ALA A 204 -40.99 -12.61 46.59
N VAL A 205 -41.86 -13.56 46.21
CA VAL A 205 -43.15 -13.82 46.86
C VAL A 205 -43.02 -14.87 47.96
N GLY A 206 -42.03 -15.76 47.88
CA GLY A 206 -41.89 -16.87 48.81
C GLY A 206 -40.48 -17.46 48.91
N VAL A 207 -40.39 -18.56 49.64
CA VAL A 207 -39.17 -19.36 49.78
C VAL A 207 -39.53 -20.83 49.62
N ARG A 208 -38.83 -21.54 48.75
CA ARG A 208 -38.99 -22.98 48.50
C ARG A 208 -37.65 -23.70 48.54
N ASP A 209 -37.68 -25.02 48.56
CA ASP A 209 -36.45 -25.84 48.55
C ASP A 209 -35.72 -25.69 47.22
N TYR A 210 -34.38 -25.69 47.29
CA TYR A 210 -33.51 -25.64 46.12
C TYR A 210 -33.70 -26.88 45.25
N GLN A 211 -33.91 -26.66 43.95
CA GLN A 211 -33.96 -27.72 42.96
C GLN A 211 -32.74 -27.62 42.03
N PRO A 212 -32.12 -28.75 41.64
CA PRO A 212 -31.01 -28.75 40.68
C PRO A 212 -31.41 -28.03 39.38
N GLY A 213 -30.71 -26.93 39.09
CA GLY A 213 -31.02 -26.02 37.97
C GLY A 213 -31.44 -24.61 38.40
N ASP A 214 -31.72 -24.41 39.69
CA ASP A 214 -31.91 -23.08 40.25
C ASP A 214 -30.60 -22.28 40.27
N ARG A 215 -30.69 -20.98 40.00
CA ARG A 215 -29.53 -20.08 40.03
C ARG A 215 -29.06 -19.90 41.46
N PHE A 216 -27.76 -20.04 41.72
CA PHE A 216 -27.18 -19.80 43.05
C PHE A 216 -27.43 -18.38 43.57
N SER A 217 -27.58 -17.39 42.69
CA SER A 217 -27.93 -16.01 43.08
C SER A 217 -29.33 -15.88 43.69
N TRP A 218 -30.18 -16.89 43.55
CA TRP A 218 -31.53 -16.92 44.12
C TRP A 218 -31.59 -17.61 45.49
N ILE A 219 -30.46 -18.10 46.03
CA ILE A 219 -30.42 -18.70 47.35
C ILE A 219 -30.76 -17.66 48.42
N ASN A 220 -31.70 -18.02 49.28
CA ASN A 220 -32.04 -17.25 50.47
C ASN A 220 -31.20 -17.76 51.64
N TRP A 221 -30.03 -17.15 51.85
CA TRP A 221 -29.10 -17.52 52.92
C TRP A 221 -29.71 -17.44 54.32
N LYS A 222 -30.62 -16.49 54.57
CA LYS A 222 -31.29 -16.33 55.86
C LYS A 222 -32.26 -17.48 56.15
N ALA A 223 -33.03 -17.90 55.14
CA ALA A 223 -33.92 -19.05 55.28
C ALA A 223 -33.13 -20.38 55.36
N THR A 224 -32.05 -20.48 54.57
CA THR A 224 -31.14 -21.63 54.57
C THR A 224 -30.52 -21.85 55.96
N ALA A 225 -30.03 -20.79 56.59
CA ALA A 225 -29.46 -20.85 57.93
C ALA A 225 -30.49 -21.26 59.01
N LYS A 226 -31.78 -20.95 58.82
CA LYS A 226 -32.84 -21.28 59.80
C LYS A 226 -33.36 -22.71 59.66
N ARG A 227 -33.39 -23.26 58.44
CA ARG A 227 -33.90 -24.61 58.15
C ARG A 227 -32.80 -25.67 58.00
N ASN A 228 -31.54 -25.26 57.94
CA ASN A 228 -30.37 -26.12 57.72
C ASN A 228 -30.41 -26.90 56.39
N GLU A 229 -31.18 -26.39 55.42
CA GLU A 229 -31.37 -26.92 54.07
C GLU A 229 -31.32 -25.77 53.07
N ILE A 230 -30.84 -26.00 51.84
CA ILE A 230 -30.67 -24.91 50.85
C ILE A 230 -32.03 -24.44 50.36
N MET A 231 -32.34 -23.18 50.65
CA MET A 231 -33.60 -22.54 50.29
C MET A 231 -33.41 -21.52 49.17
N THR A 232 -34.33 -21.48 48.21
CA THR A 232 -34.33 -20.55 47.06
C THR A 232 -35.51 -19.60 47.13
N LYS A 233 -35.32 -18.34 46.73
CA LYS A 233 -36.39 -17.35 46.58
C LYS A 233 -37.35 -17.77 45.46
N GLU A 234 -38.63 -17.70 45.73
CA GLU A 234 -39.69 -17.92 44.75
C GLU A 234 -40.17 -16.58 44.20
N PHE A 235 -40.28 -16.47 42.88
CA PHE A 235 -40.62 -15.25 42.17
C PHE A 235 -41.98 -15.38 41.51
N GLU A 236 -42.73 -14.29 41.45
CA GLU A 236 -44.05 -14.27 40.82
C GLU A 236 -43.95 -14.58 39.33
N GLN A 237 -44.87 -15.39 38.84
CA GLN A 237 -45.05 -15.59 37.41
C GLN A 237 -45.93 -14.46 36.88
N ARG A 238 -45.37 -13.65 35.98
CA ARG A 238 -46.13 -12.62 35.28
C ARG A 238 -47.27 -13.29 34.52
N GLN A 239 -48.52 -13.04 34.95
CA GLN A 239 -49.69 -13.42 34.17
C GLN A 239 -49.90 -12.38 33.08
N SER A 240 -49.98 -12.81 31.82
CA SER A 240 -50.27 -11.95 30.67
C SER A 240 -51.77 -11.72 30.53
#